data_AF-A0A3C1LRW3-F1
#
_entry.id   AF-A0A3C1LRW3-F1
#
_cell.length_a   1.000
_cell.length_b   1.000
_cell.length_c   1.000
_cell.angle_alpha   90.00
_cell.angle_beta   90.00
_cell.angle_gamma   90.00
#
_symmetry.space_group_name_H-M   'P 1'
#
loop_
_entity.id
_entity.type
_entity.pdbx_description
1 polymer ?
#
loop_
_entity_poly.entity_id
_entity_poly.type
_entity_poly.pdbx_seq_one_letter_code
_entity_poly.pdbx_strand_id
1 'polypeptide(L)'
;MTVMASYNMVNGLHVVNNYDLLGKVLRNEWGFKNMVMSDWDSMKCKPGEPESPLTGNVQIAQANQMDLVCPGRDDQKVAVLNGLKSGKVKRSDLERSATRILRMIRANTEVPMRV
;
A
#
# COMPACT_ATOMS: atom_id res chain seq x y z
N MET A 1 -3.97 -13.91 7.76
CA MET A 1 -3.28 -12.93 8.62
C MET A 1 -2.79 -11.76 7.78
N THR A 2 -3.02 -10.54 8.23
CA THR A 2 -2.61 -9.29 7.61
C THR A 2 -1.83 -8.43 8.61
N VAL A 3 -1.08 -7.44 8.13
CA VAL A 3 -0.37 -6.46 8.98
C VAL A 3 -0.87 -5.07 8.62
N MET A 4 -1.13 -4.24 9.63
CA MET A 4 -1.45 -2.83 9.48
C MET A 4 -0.22 -2.00 9.85
N ALA A 5 0.20 -1.11 8.96
CA ALA A 5 1.30 -0.19 9.22
C ALA A 5 0.84 1.00 10.06
N SER A 6 1.63 1.33 11.08
CA SER A 6 1.36 2.42 12.02
C SER A 6 1.56 3.82 11.41
N TYR A 7 0.99 4.83 12.08
CA TYR A 7 1.10 6.24 11.70
C TYR A 7 2.49 6.85 11.84
N ASN A 8 3.22 6.40 12.86
CA ASN A 8 4.42 7.08 13.32
C ASN A 8 5.53 7.06 12.26
N MET A 9 6.53 7.90 12.50
CA MET A 9 7.79 7.82 11.79
C MET A 9 8.76 6.95 12.55
N VAL A 10 9.62 6.26 11.81
CA VAL A 10 10.82 5.60 12.34
C VAL A 10 11.98 6.20 11.58
N ASN A 11 12.92 6.80 12.31
CA ASN A 11 14.08 7.51 11.73
C ASN A 11 13.66 8.58 10.70
N GLY A 12 12.59 9.33 10.99
CA GLY A 12 12.10 10.43 10.15
C GLY A 12 11.29 10.02 8.92
N LEU A 13 11.04 8.72 8.70
CA LEU A 13 10.23 8.23 7.60
C LEU A 13 8.93 7.58 8.11
N HIS A 14 7.78 7.99 7.57
CA HIS A 14 6.50 7.34 7.88
C HIS A 14 6.56 5.86 7.52
N VAL A 15 6.09 4.98 8.43
CA VAL A 15 6.15 3.53 8.24
C VAL A 15 5.48 3.09 6.94
N VAL A 16 4.38 3.76 6.54
CA VAL A 16 3.66 3.46 5.29
C VAL A 16 4.46 3.68 4.00
N ASN A 17 5.62 4.35 4.08
CA ASN A 17 6.58 4.51 2.99
C ASN A 17 7.97 3.98 3.32
N ASN A 18 8.12 3.19 4.38
CA ASN A 18 9.42 2.70 4.83
C ASN A 18 9.73 1.32 4.24
N TYR A 19 10.50 1.28 3.14
CA TYR A 19 10.93 0.01 2.51
C TYR A 19 11.81 -0.85 3.42
N ASP A 20 12.61 -0.24 4.30
CA ASP A 20 13.49 -1.01 5.17
C ASP A 20 12.65 -1.86 6.14
N LEU A 21 11.57 -1.29 6.69
CA LEU A 21 10.66 -2.04 7.56
C LEU A 21 9.74 -2.98 6.77
N LEU A 22 9.02 -2.46 5.77
CA LEU A 22 7.96 -3.23 5.09
C LEU A 22 8.49 -4.19 4.01
N GLY A 23 9.63 -3.86 3.41
CA GLY A 23 10.28 -4.66 2.38
C GLY A 23 11.38 -5.54 2.93
N LYS A 24 12.41 -4.95 3.53
CA LYS A 24 13.58 -5.71 3.99
C LYS A 24 13.23 -6.58 5.21
N VAL A 25 12.86 -5.96 6.33
CA VAL A 25 12.60 -6.71 7.57
C VAL A 25 11.38 -7.61 7.42
N LEU A 26 10.20 -7.05 7.15
CA LEU A 26 8.95 -7.81 7.17
C LEU A 26 8.91 -8.91 6.09
N ARG A 27 9.36 -8.63 4.87
CA ARG A 27 9.20 -9.57 3.74
C ARG A 27 10.46 -10.38 3.43
N ASN A 28 11.63 -9.75 3.41
CA ASN A 28 12.85 -10.45 3.01
C ASN A 28 13.43 -11.25 4.19
N GLU A 29 13.49 -10.67 5.39
CA GLU A 29 14.05 -11.34 6.57
C GLU A 29 13.02 -12.27 7.22
N TRP A 30 11.81 -11.77 7.53
CA TRP A 30 10.79 -12.58 8.21
C TRP A 30 9.92 -13.41 7.27
N GLY A 31 10.03 -13.19 5.95
CA GLY A 31 9.32 -13.99 4.97
C GLY A 31 7.82 -13.73 4.86
N PHE A 32 7.29 -12.60 5.36
CA PHE A 32 5.85 -12.31 5.32
C PHE A 32 5.30 -12.25 3.88
N LYS A 33 4.29 -13.08 3.58
CA LYS A 33 3.76 -13.26 2.22
C LYS A 33 2.42 -12.59 1.96
N ASN A 34 1.68 -12.27 3.01
CA ASN A 34 0.32 -11.72 2.88
C ASN A 34 0.35 -10.20 2.68
N MET A 35 -0.83 -9.59 2.75
CA MET A 35 -0.99 -8.16 2.49
C MET A 35 -0.65 -7.28 3.70
N VAL A 36 -0.10 -6.11 3.40
CA VAL A 36 0.08 -5.00 4.34
C VAL A 36 -0.90 -3.89 3.99
N MET A 37 -1.62 -3.37 4.97
CA MET A 37 -2.53 -2.23 4.81
C MET A 37 -2.05 -1.02 5.60
N SER A 38 -2.41 0.18 5.16
CA SER A 38 -2.20 1.39 5.97
C SER A 38 -3.23 1.44 7.09
N ASP A 39 -2.88 2.09 8.19
CA ASP A 39 -3.90 2.61 9.11
C ASP A 39 -4.69 3.76 8.45
N TRP A 40 -5.80 4.14 9.08
CA TRP A 40 -6.80 5.04 8.54
C TRP A 40 -6.24 6.45 8.29
N ASP A 41 -6.30 6.93 7.06
CA ASP A 41 -5.85 8.28 6.68
C ASP A 41 -4.35 8.53 6.93
N SER A 42 -3.52 7.48 6.86
CA SER A 42 -2.05 7.60 7.00
C SER A 42 -1.34 8.27 5.81
N MET A 43 -2.08 8.57 4.73
CA MET A 43 -1.56 9.14 3.48
C MET A 43 -2.41 10.33 3.02
N LYS A 44 -2.18 11.48 3.66
CA LYS A 44 -2.81 12.77 3.33
C LYS A 44 -1.91 13.61 2.45
N CYS A 45 -2.51 14.37 1.54
CA CYS A 45 -1.86 15.41 0.75
C CYS A 45 -2.46 16.79 1.08
N LYS A 46 -1.82 17.85 0.57
CA LYS A 46 -2.38 19.20 0.64
C LYS A 46 -3.70 19.28 -0.17
N PRO A 47 -4.71 20.02 0.32
CA PRO A 47 -5.95 20.22 -0.43
C PRO A 47 -5.68 20.81 -1.81
N GLY A 48 -6.25 20.20 -2.86
CA GLY A 48 -6.05 20.63 -4.25
C GLY A 48 -4.71 20.23 -4.88
N GLU A 49 -3.77 19.67 -4.11
CA GLU A 49 -2.46 19.23 -4.59
C GLU A 49 -2.24 17.73 -4.28
N PRO A 50 -2.85 16.82 -5.06
CA PRO A 50 -2.84 15.38 -4.79
C PRO A 50 -1.43 14.75 -4.72
N GLU A 51 -0.45 15.39 -5.34
CA GLU A 51 0.95 14.92 -5.42
C GLU A 51 1.85 15.51 -4.32
N SER A 52 1.28 16.33 -3.41
CA SER A 52 1.98 17.09 -2.37
C SER A 52 1.68 16.47 -0.99
N PRO A 53 2.42 15.43 -0.55
CA PRO A 53 2.11 14.69 0.67
C PRO A 53 2.34 15.53 1.92
N LEU A 54 1.40 15.45 2.87
CA LEU A 54 1.53 15.96 4.25
C LEU A 54 2.01 14.87 5.22
N THR A 55 1.71 13.61 4.89
CA THR A 55 2.11 12.42 5.67
C THR A 55 2.68 11.39 4.69
N GLY A 56 2.20 10.14 4.70
CA GLY A 56 2.61 9.17 3.70
C GLY A 56 2.25 9.60 2.27
N ASN A 57 3.16 9.34 1.33
CA ASN A 57 3.00 9.56 -0.09
C ASN A 57 2.49 8.28 -0.77
N VAL A 58 1.30 8.38 -1.38
CA VAL A 58 0.66 7.27 -2.09
C VAL A 58 1.42 6.87 -3.37
N GLN A 59 2.14 7.78 -4.02
CA GLN A 59 2.85 7.50 -5.28
C GLN A 59 4.05 6.57 -5.11
N ILE A 60 4.53 6.35 -3.88
CA ILE A 60 5.63 5.43 -3.58
C ILE A 60 5.20 4.26 -2.68
N ALA A 61 3.94 4.22 -2.25
CA ALA A 61 3.45 3.27 -1.28
C ALA A 61 3.66 1.80 -1.71
N GLN A 62 3.22 1.43 -2.92
CA GLN A 62 3.28 0.05 -3.41
C GLN A 62 4.71 -0.40 -3.72
N ALA A 63 5.59 0.52 -4.15
CA ALA A 63 7.02 0.25 -4.27
C ALA A 63 7.62 -0.08 -2.89
N ASN A 64 7.18 0.63 -1.85
CA ASN A 64 7.52 0.39 -0.44
C ASN A 64 6.76 -0.78 0.20
N GLN A 65 6.09 -1.63 -0.59
CA GLN A 65 5.38 -2.83 -0.13
C GLN A 65 4.11 -2.62 0.69
N MET A 66 3.52 -1.42 0.61
CA MET A 66 2.18 -1.13 1.12
C MET A 66 1.12 -1.57 0.11
N ASP A 67 0.32 -2.58 0.44
CA ASP A 67 -0.57 -3.20 -0.55
C ASP A 67 -1.95 -2.53 -0.64
N LEU A 68 -2.48 -2.08 0.50
CA LEU A 68 -3.80 -1.46 0.59
C LEU A 68 -3.74 -0.14 1.36
N VAL A 69 -4.33 0.92 0.79
CA VAL A 69 -4.45 2.23 1.44
C VAL A 69 -5.87 2.38 1.98
N CYS A 70 -5.99 2.80 3.24
CA CYS A 70 -7.23 2.92 3.98
C CYS A 70 -7.39 4.33 4.58
N PRO A 71 -8.54 5.00 4.42
CA PRO A 71 -9.51 4.75 3.37
C PRO A 71 -8.91 5.14 2.00
N GLY A 72 -9.47 4.60 0.92
CA GLY A 72 -9.15 5.09 -0.42
C GLY A 72 -9.86 6.42 -0.68
N ARG A 73 -9.11 7.45 -1.07
CA ARG A 73 -9.63 8.78 -1.39
C ARG A 73 -9.45 9.13 -2.87
N ASP A 74 -10.24 10.08 -3.38
CA ASP A 74 -10.18 10.46 -4.80
C ASP A 74 -8.91 11.23 -5.18
N ASP A 75 -8.38 12.06 -4.28
CA ASP A 75 -7.09 12.73 -4.46
C ASP A 75 -5.94 11.72 -4.59
N GLN A 76 -5.95 10.66 -3.78
CA GLN A 76 -4.99 9.57 -3.87
C GLN A 76 -5.09 8.83 -5.21
N LYS A 77 -6.32 8.57 -5.70
CA LYS A 77 -6.52 7.95 -7.03
C LYS A 77 -5.93 8.83 -8.14
N VAL A 78 -6.19 10.14 -8.10
CA VAL A 78 -5.61 11.09 -9.05
C VAL A 78 -4.09 11.05 -9.00
N ALA A 79 -3.50 11.10 -7.80
CA ALA A 79 -2.05 11.04 -7.61
C ALA A 79 -1.45 9.76 -8.21
N VAL A 80 -2.06 8.59 -7.96
CA VAL A 80 -1.58 7.31 -8.49
C VAL A 80 -1.69 7.27 -10.02
N LEU A 81 -2.80 7.75 -10.60
CA LEU A 81 -2.97 7.79 -12.07
C LEU A 81 -1.97 8.72 -12.75
N ASN A 82 -1.72 9.90 -12.18
CA ASN A 82 -0.67 10.80 -12.68
C ASN A 82 0.73 10.19 -12.51
N GLY A 83 0.95 9.48 -11.39
CA GLY A 83 2.16 8.72 -11.14
C GLY A 83 2.41 7.63 -12.19
N LEU A 84 1.36 6.93 -12.63
CA LEU A 84 1.46 5.94 -13.70
C LEU A 84 1.79 6.59 -15.05
N LYS A 85 1.11 7.70 -15.40
CA LYS A 85 1.37 8.44 -16.65
C LYS A 85 2.79 8.99 -16.73
N SER A 86 3.32 9.47 -15.61
CA SER A 86 4.68 10.02 -15.51
C SER A 86 5.76 8.97 -15.30
N GLY A 87 5.41 7.71 -15.05
CA GLY A 87 6.36 6.63 -14.75
C GLY A 87 6.90 6.61 -13.31
N LYS A 88 6.47 7.54 -12.43
CA LYS A 88 6.81 7.54 -11.00
C LYS A 88 6.24 6.31 -10.27
N VAL A 89 5.05 5.87 -10.66
CA VAL A 89 4.40 4.65 -10.17
C VAL A 89 4.58 3.57 -11.22
N LYS A 90 5.12 2.41 -10.84
CA LYS A 90 5.21 1.26 -11.76
C LYS A 90 3.95 0.43 -11.70
N ARG A 91 3.40 0.10 -12.88
CA ARG A 91 2.26 -0.80 -13.01
C ARG A 91 2.49 -2.15 -12.31
N SER A 92 3.71 -2.70 -12.43
CA SER A 92 4.09 -3.97 -11.79
C SER A 92 4.05 -3.94 -10.26
N ASP A 93 4.29 -2.77 -9.64
CA ASP A 93 4.15 -2.63 -8.18
C ASP A 93 2.68 -2.70 -7.76
N LEU A 94 1.78 -2.06 -8.52
CA LEU A 94 0.33 -2.14 -8.28
C LEU A 94 -0.20 -3.56 -8.50
N GLU A 95 0.22 -4.22 -9.58
CA GLU A 95 -0.17 -5.60 -9.90
C GLU A 95 0.29 -6.59 -8.82
N ARG A 96 1.50 -6.40 -8.26
CA ARG A 96 2.00 -7.18 -7.13
C ARG A 96 1.11 -7.02 -5.90
N SER A 97 0.74 -5.79 -5.55
CA SER A 97 -0.12 -5.51 -4.40
C SER A 97 -1.54 -6.06 -4.60
N ALA A 98 -2.14 -5.84 -5.78
CA ALA A 98 -3.43 -6.42 -6.13
C ALA A 98 -3.42 -7.95 -6.07
N THR A 99 -2.34 -8.58 -6.55
CA THR A 99 -2.17 -10.05 -6.48
C THR A 99 -2.19 -10.56 -5.04
N ARG A 100 -1.55 -9.87 -4.09
CA ARG A 100 -1.57 -10.26 -2.67
C ARG A 100 -2.98 -10.17 -2.07
N ILE A 101 -3.73 -9.13 -2.41
CA ILE A 101 -5.12 -8.96 -1.98
C ILE A 101 -5.99 -10.07 -2.57
N LEU A 102 -5.92 -10.32 -3.88
CA LEU A 102 -6.70 -11.35 -4.55
C LEU A 102 -6.36 -12.76 -4.04
N ARG A 103 -5.08 -13.05 -3.76
CA ARG A 103 -4.66 -14.31 -3.13
C ARG A 103 -5.30 -14.49 -1.75
N MET A 104 -5.36 -13.42 -0.96
CA MET A 104 -6.01 -13.46 0.35
C MET A 104 -7.51 -13.72 0.20
N ILE A 105 -8.21 -13.02 -0.70
CA ILE A 105 -9.64 -13.24 -0.96
C ILE A 105 -9.86 -14.70 -1.36
N ARG A 106 -9.13 -15.20 -2.36
CA ARG A 106 -9.24 -16.57 -2.85
C ARG A 106 -9.01 -17.60 -1.75
N ALA A 107 -8.04 -17.39 -0.87
CA ALA A 107 -7.72 -18.32 0.21
C ALA A 107 -8.77 -18.36 1.34
N ASN A 108 -9.67 -17.36 1.42
CA ASN A 108 -10.70 -17.25 2.46
C ASN A 108 -12.12 -17.24 1.88
N THR A 109 -12.28 -17.48 0.57
CA THR A 109 -13.59 -17.59 -0.06
C THR A 109 -14.04 -19.04 0.04
N GLU A 110 -15.03 -19.29 0.88
CA GLU A 110 -15.80 -20.53 0.85
C GLU A 110 -16.62 -20.57 -0.44
N VAL A 111 -16.35 -21.54 -1.31
CA VAL A 111 -17.19 -21.79 -2.49
C VAL A 111 -18.25 -22.80 -2.07
N PRO A 112 -19.56 -22.43 -2.03
CA PRO A 112 -20.59 -23.39 -1.69
C PRO A 112 -20.52 -24.57 -2.66
N MET A 113 -20.38 -25.79 -2.13
CA MET A 113 -20.51 -26.98 -2.96
C MET A 113 -21.92 -26.95 -3.58
N ARG A 114 -22.00 -26.99 -4.91
CA ARG A 114 -23.28 -27.19 -5.60
C ARG A 114 -23.76 -28.58 -5.23
N VAL A 115 -24.82 -28.64 -4.42
CA VAL A 115 -25.58 -29.87 -4.14
C VAL A 115 -26.40 -30.23 -5.37
#